data_AF-A0A914Q7Z0-F1
#
_entry.id   AF-A0A914Q7Z0-F1
#
_cell.length_a   1.000
_cell.length_b   1.000
_cell.length_c   1.000
_cell.angle_alpha   90.00
_cell.angle_beta   90.00
_cell.angle_gamma   90.00
#
_symmetry.space_group_name_H-M   'P 1'
#
loop_
_entity.id
_entity.type
_entity.pdbx_description
1 polymer ?
#
loop_
_entity_poly.entity_id
_entity_poly.type
_entity_poly.pdbx_seq_one_letter_code
_entity_poly.pdbx_strand_id
1 'polypeptide(L)'
;MIYIFGSPMSDFARFLTHCCDGVVRRQAETFANEFYYEYLKEFGSNEKVLYIIEQLKKAYNYCFLSQAFYAITVVQLLLRGIPEKAENDEIKNAFHDFTEKKLFIFSKTRGNYFMEK
;
A
#
# COMPACT_ATOMS: atom_id res chain seq x y z
N MET A 1 7.18 -16.86 -1.62
CA MET A 1 7.03 -15.61 -0.85
C MET A 1 8.37 -15.33 -0.20
N ILE A 2 9.13 -14.35 -0.68
CA ILE A 2 10.46 -14.05 -0.13
C ILE A 2 10.25 -13.34 1.21
N TYR A 3 10.54 -14.02 2.32
CA TYR A 3 10.43 -13.49 3.67
C TYR A 3 11.67 -12.64 3.94
N ILE A 4 11.57 -11.33 3.72
CA ILE A 4 12.61 -10.38 4.11
C ILE A 4 12.27 -9.94 5.53
N PHE A 5 13.20 -10.06 6.48
CA PHE A 5 13.04 -9.53 7.83
C PHE A 5 12.71 -8.04 7.73
N GLY A 6 11.44 -7.69 7.96
CA GLY A 6 10.90 -6.35 7.79
C GLY A 6 10.11 -5.92 9.01
N SER A 7 9.82 -4.63 9.10
CA SER A 7 8.88 -4.11 10.11
C SER A 7 7.50 -4.75 9.90
N PRO A 8 6.78 -5.15 10.96
CA PRO A 8 5.37 -5.60 10.87
C PRO A 8 4.49 -4.61 10.10
N MET A 9 4.79 -3.31 10.20
CA MET A 9 4.08 -2.27 9.45
C MET A 9 4.35 -2.29 7.95
N SER A 10 5.48 -2.83 7.51
CA SER A 10 5.78 -3.02 6.09
C SER A 10 4.85 -4.06 5.47
N ASP A 11 4.62 -5.16 6.18
CA ASP A 11 3.73 -6.22 5.72
C ASP A 11 2.27 -5.80 5.80
N PHE A 12 1.88 -5.10 6.87
CA PHE A 12 0.55 -4.52 6.99
C PHE A 12 0.25 -3.50 5.89
N ALA A 13 1.20 -2.59 5.61
CA ALA A 13 1.08 -1.63 4.52
C ALA A 13 1.03 -2.33 3.15
N ARG A 14 1.79 -3.42 2.97
CA ARG A 14 1.75 -4.22 1.74
C ARG A 14 0.37 -4.84 1.56
N PHE A 15 -0.19 -5.45 2.60
CA PHE A 15 -1.53 -6.03 2.58
C PHE A 15 -2.57 -5.00 2.13
N LEU A 16 -2.63 -3.84 2.79
CA LEU A 16 -3.60 -2.79 2.42
C LEU A 16 -3.36 -2.23 1.01
N THR A 17 -2.11 -2.17 0.56
CA THR A 17 -1.76 -1.69 -0.81
C THR A 17 -2.23 -2.65 -1.91
N HIS A 18 -2.30 -3.95 -1.63
CA HIS A 18 -2.70 -4.97 -2.59
C HIS A 18 -4.20 -5.27 -2.54
N CYS A 19 -4.81 -5.23 -1.35
CA CYS A 19 -6.19 -5.64 -1.15
C CYS A 19 -7.20 -4.49 -1.25
N CYS A 20 -6.77 -3.25 -1.04
CA CYS A 20 -7.66 -2.08 -1.09
C CYS A 20 -7.34 -1.19 -2.29
N ASP A 21 -8.37 -0.68 -2.95
CA ASP A 21 -8.20 0.50 -3.80
C ASP A 21 -7.85 1.74 -2.95
N GLY A 22 -7.41 2.81 -3.62
CA GLY A 22 -6.95 4.00 -2.92
C GLY A 22 -8.03 4.70 -2.06
N VAL A 23 -9.31 4.58 -2.43
CA VAL A 23 -10.44 5.18 -1.69
C VAL A 23 -10.74 4.34 -0.45
N VAL A 24 -10.94 3.04 -0.61
CA VAL A 24 -11.22 2.10 0.48
C VAL A 24 -10.08 2.12 1.49
N ARG A 25 -8.82 2.14 1.02
CA ARG A 25 -7.65 2.25 1.90
C ARG A 25 -7.72 3.49 2.78
N ARG A 26 -8.00 4.67 2.21
CA ARG A 26 -8.06 5.93 2.99
C ARG A 26 -9.16 5.91 4.05
N GLN A 27 -10.30 5.30 3.74
CA GLN A 27 -11.41 5.16 4.70
C GLN A 27 -11.08 4.15 5.80
N ALA A 28 -10.45 3.04 5.45
CA ALA A 28 -10.09 1.99 6.38
C ALA A 28 -8.83 2.29 7.20
N GLU A 29 -7.95 3.19 6.74
CA GLU A 29 -6.60 3.41 7.27
C GLU A 29 -6.58 3.64 8.79
N THR A 30 -7.42 4.55 9.29
CA THR A 30 -7.47 4.88 10.72
C THR A 30 -7.89 3.68 11.55
N PHE A 31 -9.03 3.08 11.20
CA PHE A 31 -9.59 1.94 11.91
C PHE A 31 -8.67 0.71 11.83
N ALA A 32 -8.07 0.45 10.66
CA ALA A 32 -7.22 -0.70 10.44
C ALA A 32 -5.90 -0.58 11.24
N ASN A 33 -5.31 0.60 11.34
CA ASN A 33 -4.14 0.83 12.19
C ASN A 33 -4.48 0.69 13.68
N GLU A 34 -5.64 1.16 14.12
CA GLU A 34 -6.13 1.01 15.49
C GLU A 34 -6.36 -0.46 15.84
N PHE A 35 -7.09 -1.18 14.99
CA PHE A 35 -7.32 -2.61 15.15
C PHE A 35 -5.99 -3.39 15.20
N TYR A 36 -5.05 -3.08 14.29
CA TYR A 36 -3.77 -3.75 14.26
C TYR A 36 -2.92 -3.47 15.49
N TYR A 37 -2.95 -2.24 16.02
CA TYR A 37 -2.28 -1.90 17.28
C TYR A 37 -2.86 -2.67 18.48
N GLU A 38 -4.19 -2.72 18.60
CA GLU A 38 -4.85 -3.50 19.65
C GLU A 38 -4.52 -4.99 19.55
N TYR A 39 -4.54 -5.54 18.34
CA TYR A 39 -4.13 -6.92 18.08
C TYR A 39 -2.68 -7.18 18.50
N LEU A 40 -1.75 -6.27 18.19
CA LEU A 40 -0.35 -6.40 18.59
C LEU A 40 -0.16 -6.34 20.12
N LYS A 41 -0.99 -5.58 20.84
CA LYS A 41 -0.98 -5.56 22.31
C LYS A 41 -1.49 -6.87 22.91
N GLU A 42 -2.50 -7.49 22.30
CA GLU A 42 -3.11 -8.72 22.79
C GLU A 42 -2.25 -9.95 22.49
N PHE A 43 -1.66 -10.01 21.29
CA PHE A 43 -0.91 -11.16 20.79
C PHE A 43 0.61 -11.00 20.85
N GLY A 44 1.11 -9.85 21.32
CA GLY A 44 2.53 -9.61 21.56
C GLY A 44 3.05 -10.52 22.68
N SER A 45 4.08 -11.32 22.38
CA SER A 45 4.64 -12.33 23.29
C SER A 45 5.29 -11.70 24.53
N ASN A 46 4.62 -11.62 25.68
CA ASN A 46 5.11 -11.19 27.02
C ASN A 46 5.89 -9.85 27.13
N GLU A 47 6.40 -9.31 26.04
CA GLU A 47 7.02 -8.01 25.90
C GLU A 47 5.92 -7.04 25.54
N LYS A 48 5.72 -6.04 26.41
CA LYS A 48 4.77 -4.96 26.16
C LYS A 48 5.12 -4.31 24.83
N VAL A 49 4.12 -4.03 24.00
CA VAL A 49 4.27 -3.16 22.83
C VAL A 49 4.92 -1.85 23.29
N LEU A 50 6.17 -1.61 22.89
CA LEU A 50 7.02 -0.52 23.39
C LEU A 50 6.74 0.83 22.73
N TYR A 51 5.78 0.88 21.82
CA TYR A 51 5.44 2.06 21.03
C TYR A 51 3.98 2.45 21.21
N ILE A 52 3.71 3.74 21.10
CA ILE A 52 2.34 4.28 21.11
C ILE A 52 1.72 4.19 19.72
N ILE A 53 0.40 4.26 19.66
CA ILE A 53 -0.36 4.14 18.41
C ILE A 53 0.07 5.19 17.36
N GLU A 54 0.46 6.39 17.79
CA GLU A 54 0.92 7.46 16.91
C GLU A 54 2.23 7.09 16.21
N GLN A 55 3.11 6.36 16.88
CA GLN A 55 4.35 5.86 16.27
C GLN A 55 4.03 4.78 15.22
N LEU A 56 3.05 3.92 15.49
CA LEU A 56 2.57 2.91 14.54
C LEU A 56 1.93 3.56 13.31
N LYS A 57 1.04 4.56 13.49
CA LYS A 57 0.44 5.34 12.41
C LYS A 57 1.50 6.06 11.56
N LYS A 58 2.53 6.64 12.18
CA LYS A 58 3.67 7.23 11.46
C LYS A 58 4.44 6.17 10.66
N ALA A 59 4.76 5.02 11.28
CA ALA A 59 5.47 3.93 10.62
C ALA A 59 4.68 3.38 9.42
N TYR A 60 3.35 3.26 9.54
CA TYR A 60 2.46 2.89 8.44
C TYR A 60 2.63 3.83 7.24
N ASN A 61 2.61 5.15 7.45
CA ASN A 61 2.71 6.13 6.36
C ASN A 61 4.02 5.97 5.56
N TYR A 62 5.15 5.79 6.26
CA TYR A 62 6.44 5.53 5.60
C TYR A 62 6.44 4.21 4.85
N CYS A 63 5.90 3.15 5.46
CA CYS A 63 5.82 1.83 4.84
C CYS A 63 4.90 1.84 3.62
N PHE A 64 3.74 2.50 3.69
CA PHE A 64 2.80 2.62 2.59
C PHE A 64 3.43 3.28 1.37
N LEU A 65 4.16 4.39 1.56
CA LEU A 65 4.86 5.05 0.46
C LEU A 65 5.83 4.07 -0.22
N SER A 66 6.66 3.37 0.56
CA SER A 66 7.59 2.37 0.03
C SER A 66 6.88 1.24 -0.72
N GLN A 67 5.81 0.67 -0.15
CA GLN A 67 5.05 -0.43 -0.75
C GLN A 67 4.31 0.01 -2.02
N ALA A 68 3.81 1.25 -2.06
CA ALA A 68 3.13 1.77 -3.23
C ALA A 68 4.12 2.03 -4.39
N PHE A 69 5.32 2.55 -4.10
CA PHE A 69 6.39 2.63 -5.11
C PHE A 69 6.82 1.26 -5.61
N TYR A 70 6.99 0.30 -4.69
CA TYR A 70 7.33 -1.07 -5.06
C TYR A 70 6.27 -1.68 -5.97
N ALA A 71 4.98 -1.51 -5.64
CA ALA A 71 3.87 -2.00 -6.46
C ALA A 71 3.88 -1.39 -7.86
N ILE A 72 4.14 -0.09 -8.01
CA ILE A 72 4.26 0.56 -9.33
C ILE A 72 5.41 -0.06 -10.13
N THR A 73 6.57 -0.23 -9.52
CA THR A 73 7.76 -0.81 -10.19
C THR A 73 7.51 -2.25 -10.64
N VAL A 74 6.88 -3.07 -9.78
CA VAL A 74 6.53 -4.45 -10.12
C VAL A 74 5.52 -4.48 -11.26
N VAL A 75 4.49 -3.62 -11.23
CA VAL A 75 3.52 -3.52 -12.32
C VAL A 75 4.22 -3.14 -13.63
N GLN A 76 5.10 -2.14 -13.62
CA GLN A 76 5.85 -1.74 -14.81
C GLN A 76 6.73 -2.86 -15.37
N LEU A 77 7.39 -3.63 -14.50
CA LEU A 77 8.22 -4.76 -14.92
C LEU A 77 7.37 -5.88 -15.51
N LEU A 78 6.23 -6.20 -14.89
CA LEU A 78 5.29 -7.19 -15.41
C LEU A 78 4.75 -6.77 -16.78
N LEU A 79 4.43 -5.48 -16.96
CA LEU A 79 3.96 -4.94 -18.25
C LEU A 79 5.01 -5.07 -19.36
N ARG A 80 6.30 -4.89 -19.06
CA ARG A 80 7.39 -5.08 -20.05
C ARG A 80 7.58 -6.54 -20.47
N GLY A 81 7.12 -7.48 -19.65
CA GLY A 81 7.18 -8.92 -19.94
C GLY A 81 5.97 -9.47 -20.68
N ILE A 82 4.91 -8.67 -20.90
CA ILE A 82 3.76 -9.10 -21.70
C ILE A 82 4.19 -9.03 -23.18
N PRO A 83 4.24 -10.16 -23.90
CA PRO A 83 4.55 -10.12 -25.32
C PRO A 83 3.52 -9.24 -26.02
N GLU A 84 3.98 -8.39 -26.93
CA GLU A 84 3.18 -7.40 -27.68
C GLU A 84 1.93 -8.02 -28.35
N LYS A 85 1.99 -9.34 -28.59
CA LYS A 85 0.96 -10.24 -29.12
C LYS A 85 0.12 -10.98 -28.05
N ALA A 86 -0.08 -10.44 -26.86
CA ALA A 86 -1.17 -10.92 -26.01
C ALA A 86 -2.50 -10.61 -26.75
N GLU A 87 -3.08 -11.65 -27.33
CA GLU A 87 -4.21 -11.66 -28.27
C GLU A 87 -5.53 -11.18 -27.64
N ASN A 88 -5.55 -10.88 -26.34
CA ASN A 88 -6.75 -10.47 -25.61
C ASN A 88 -6.72 -8.97 -25.29
N ASP A 89 -7.40 -8.18 -26.12
CA ASP A 89 -7.61 -6.73 -25.93
C ASP A 89 -8.24 -6.41 -24.56
N GLU A 90 -8.98 -7.35 -23.95
CA GLU A 90 -9.52 -7.21 -22.59
C GLU A 90 -8.43 -7.09 -21.52
N ILE A 91 -7.32 -7.83 -21.66
CA ILE A 91 -6.19 -7.75 -20.74
C ILE A 91 -5.54 -6.38 -20.89
N LYS A 92 -5.21 -5.95 -22.11
CA LYS A 92 -4.63 -4.62 -22.35
C LYS A 92 -5.52 -3.50 -21.80
N ASN A 93 -6.84 -3.59 -21.98
CA ASN A 93 -7.80 -2.59 -21.49
C ASN A 93 -7.92 -2.60 -19.96
N ALA A 94 -8.07 -3.75 -19.31
CA ALA A 94 -8.13 -3.85 -17.85
C ALA A 94 -6.85 -3.34 -17.19
N PHE A 95 -5.69 -3.59 -17.82
CA PHE A 95 -4.40 -3.10 -17.34
C PHE A 95 -4.20 -1.60 -17.59
N HIS A 96 -4.60 -1.06 -18.75
CA HIS A 96 -4.58 0.39 -19.00
C HIS A 96 -5.42 1.13 -17.96
N ASP A 97 -6.61 0.62 -17.68
CA ASP A 97 -7.56 1.17 -16.73
C ASP A 97 -7.04 1.12 -15.28
N PHE A 98 -6.33 0.03 -14.90
CA PHE A 98 -5.62 -0.06 -13.62
C PHE A 98 -4.48 0.95 -13.49
N THR A 99 -3.70 1.13 -14.56
CA THR A 99 -2.53 2.01 -14.55
C THR A 99 -2.93 3.48 -14.50
N GLU A 100 -3.93 3.89 -15.31
CA GLU A 100 -4.47 5.25 -15.28
C GLU A 100 -5.16 5.56 -13.95
N LYS A 101 -5.98 4.64 -13.41
CA LYS A 101 -6.67 4.87 -12.12
C LYS A 101 -5.68 4.98 -10.95
N LYS A 102 -4.63 4.15 -10.89
CA LYS A 102 -3.60 4.28 -9.83
C LYS A 102 -2.70 5.50 -10.00
N LEU A 103 -2.28 5.84 -11.22
CA LEU A 103 -1.48 7.05 -11.48
C LEU A 103 -2.27 8.34 -11.23
N PHE A 104 -3.56 8.36 -11.55
CA PHE A 104 -4.46 9.49 -11.27
C PHE A 104 -4.67 9.70 -9.77
N ILE A 105 -4.79 8.62 -8.98
CA ILE A 105 -4.86 8.71 -7.52
C ILE A 105 -3.58 9.33 -6.95
N PHE A 106 -2.41 8.99 -7.51
CA PHE A 106 -1.10 9.54 -7.12
C PHE A 106 -0.88 11.00 -7.52
N SER A 107 -1.36 11.42 -8.70
CA SER A 107 -1.24 12.82 -9.14
C SER A 107 -2.15 13.74 -8.33
N LYS A 108 -3.37 13.28 -7.98
CA LYS A 108 -4.31 14.05 -7.14
C LYS A 108 -3.85 14.15 -5.69
N THR A 109 -3.07 13.19 -5.17
CA THR A 109 -2.48 13.30 -3.83
C THR A 109 -1.31 14.28 -3.76
N ARG A 110 -0.58 14.55 -4.86
CA ARG A 110 0.44 15.63 -4.85
C ARG A 110 -0.15 17.03 -4.79
N GLY A 111 -1.37 17.24 -5.28
CA GLY A 111 -2.03 18.56 -5.31
C GLY A 111 -2.44 19.11 -3.94
N ASN A 112 -2.66 18.23 -2.95
CA ASN A 112 -3.18 18.64 -1.63
C ASN A 112 -2.11 18.76 -0.53
N TYR A 113 -0.86 18.35 -0.78
CA TYR A 113 0.23 18.49 0.21
C TYR A 113 1.10 19.75 0.01
N PHE A 114 0.83 20.57 -1.02
CA PHE A 114 1.59 21.79 -1.31
C PHE A 114 0.77 23.09 -1.25
N MET A 115 -0.51 23.02 -0.87
CA MET A 115 -1.45 24.17 -0.84
C MET A 115 -2.05 24.42 0.54
N GLU A 116 -1.36 24.07 1.61
CA GLU A 116 -1.60 24.64 2.95
C GLU A 116 -0.25 25.18 3.48
N LYS A 117 -0.02 26.45 3.17
CA LYS A 117 0.89 27.35 3.89
C LYS A 117 0.09 28.56 4.32
#